data_AF-A0A6J4RAR8-F1
#
_entry.id   AF-A0A6J4RAR8-F1
#
_cell.length_a   1.000
_cell.length_b   1.000
_cell.length_c   1.000
_cell.angle_alpha   90.00
_cell.angle_beta   90.00
_cell.angle_gamma   90.00
#
_symmetry.space_group_name_H-M   'P 1'
#
loop_
_entity.id
_entity.type
_entity.pdbx_description
1 polymer ?
#
loop_
_entity_poly.entity_id
_entity_poly.type
_entity_poly.pdbx_seq_one_letter_code
_entity_poly.pdbx_strand_id
1 'polypeptide(L)'
;MFWRGEEEAPQSPERETHEGPRGPIRIEPDAPRPATILRVAGELEERGGEILELFKEIRSPLGRTVLPIYLLEDEEAFFVEVATGPWDERGELEFAGRLAALRNSEHAEARVDLLSAYPVPDKLRFLCGLSPSALLQLDLLRVRIDRPEEAAGLFREVASRHWGVDLDFGPDYLPLVEDLLTAALHDEEDEGKTPVTDGLVGGVGCFLGEIIRRNAGLGAAWRPPETWGEGPVVEVRDLALDPVGKARAFLNEGPEESLAFYATYVLDLLDEEGPSEART
;
A
#
# COMPACT_ATOMS: atom_id res chain seq x y z
N MET A 1 48.85 -49.77 -38.04
CA MET A 1 49.17 -48.42 -38.56
C MET A 1 47.86 -47.82 -39.03
N PHE A 2 46.99 -47.39 -38.10
CA PHE A 2 46.85 -46.02 -37.59
C PHE A 2 46.60 -45.00 -38.70
N TRP A 3 45.31 -44.77 -38.98
CA TRP A 3 44.79 -43.52 -39.51
C TRP A 3 43.69 -43.07 -38.54
N ARG A 4 44.00 -42.11 -37.67
CA ARG A 4 43.00 -41.29 -36.98
C ARG A 4 42.98 -39.96 -37.74
N GLY A 5 41.84 -39.65 -38.35
CA GLY A 5 41.52 -38.28 -38.72
C GLY A 5 41.00 -37.57 -37.47
N GLU A 6 41.67 -36.50 -37.09
CA GLU A 6 41.13 -35.50 -36.18
C GLU A 6 40.46 -34.44 -37.05
N GLU A 7 39.13 -34.43 -37.08
CA GLU A 7 38.34 -33.27 -37.49
C GLU A 7 38.32 -32.31 -36.29
N GLU A 8 39.05 -31.21 -36.40
CA GLU A 8 38.92 -30.06 -35.48
C GLU A 8 37.51 -29.47 -35.64
N ALA A 9 36.66 -29.71 -34.65
CA ALA A 9 35.43 -28.96 -34.48
C ALA A 9 35.77 -27.50 -34.11
N PRO A 10 35.09 -26.49 -34.69
CA PRO A 10 35.35 -25.10 -34.35
C PRO A 10 34.97 -24.85 -32.89
N GLN A 11 35.94 -24.34 -32.13
CA GLN A 11 35.74 -23.90 -30.76
C GLN A 11 34.64 -22.84 -30.73
N SER A 12 33.54 -23.15 -30.04
CA SER A 12 32.52 -22.17 -29.67
C SER A 12 33.21 -21.01 -28.96
N PRO A 13 32.89 -19.74 -29.29
CA PRO A 13 33.50 -18.61 -28.61
C PRO A 13 33.13 -18.71 -27.13
N GLU A 14 34.15 -18.80 -26.29
CA GLU A 14 34.04 -18.66 -24.84
C GLU A 14 33.26 -17.37 -24.59
N ARG A 15 32.11 -17.47 -23.91
CA ARG A 15 31.43 -16.30 -23.36
C ARG A 15 32.43 -15.63 -22.43
N GLU A 16 32.97 -14.50 -22.87
CA GLU A 16 33.76 -13.62 -22.02
C GLU A 16 32.88 -13.27 -20.81
N THR A 17 33.17 -13.88 -19.66
CA THR A 17 32.61 -13.45 -18.39
C THR A 17 33.21 -12.08 -18.10
N HIS A 18 32.55 -11.03 -18.57
CA HIS A 18 32.85 -9.68 -18.17
C HIS A 18 32.56 -9.56 -16.67
N GLU A 19 33.60 -9.67 -15.85
CA GLU A 19 33.56 -9.22 -14.46
C GLU A 19 33.57 -7.68 -14.45
N GLY A 20 32.44 -7.09 -14.85
CA GLY A 20 32.10 -5.71 -14.55
C GLY A 20 31.95 -5.51 -13.04
N PRO A 21 32.02 -4.26 -12.55
CA PRO A 21 32.04 -3.98 -11.12
C PRO A 21 30.74 -4.44 -10.46
N ARG A 22 30.85 -5.46 -9.58
CA ARG A 22 29.76 -6.05 -8.77
C ARG A 22 29.29 -5.12 -7.63
N GLY A 23 29.02 -3.86 -7.94
CA GLY A 23 28.43 -2.86 -7.02
C GLY A 23 26.96 -2.61 -7.30
N PRO A 24 26.24 -1.87 -6.43
CA PRO A 24 24.88 -1.43 -6.71
C PRO A 24 24.84 -0.56 -7.97
N ILE A 25 23.81 -0.72 -8.81
CA ILE A 25 23.58 0.14 -9.99
C ILE A 25 23.37 1.57 -9.48
N ARG A 26 24.25 2.48 -9.87
CA ARG A 26 24.14 3.90 -9.46
C ARG A 26 23.32 4.68 -10.46
N ILE A 27 22.39 5.49 -9.96
CA ILE A 27 21.59 6.41 -10.76
C ILE A 27 22.17 7.81 -10.59
N GLU A 28 22.45 8.49 -11.70
CA GLU A 28 22.89 9.88 -11.68
C GLU A 28 21.70 10.81 -11.37
N PRO A 29 21.84 11.71 -10.38
CA PRO A 29 20.80 12.70 -10.05
C PRO A 29 20.42 13.56 -11.25
N ASP A 30 19.12 13.77 -11.43
CA ASP A 30 18.50 14.62 -12.47
C ASP A 30 18.85 14.24 -13.92
N ALA A 31 19.45 13.08 -14.15
CA ALA A 31 19.76 12.58 -15.48
C ALA A 31 18.47 12.32 -16.30
N PRO A 32 18.50 12.46 -17.63
CA PRO A 32 17.33 12.20 -18.48
C PRO A 32 16.80 10.78 -18.30
N ARG A 33 15.63 10.65 -17.68
CA ARG A 33 15.06 9.35 -17.27
C ARG A 33 14.99 8.30 -18.39
N PRO A 34 14.58 8.61 -19.64
CA PRO A 34 14.58 7.60 -20.71
C PRO A 34 15.97 7.03 -21.01
N ALA A 35 17.00 7.87 -21.04
CA ALA A 35 18.38 7.42 -21.28
C ALA A 35 18.91 6.60 -20.10
N THR A 36 18.57 7.00 -18.87
CA THR A 36 18.90 6.24 -17.67
C THR A 36 18.25 4.86 -17.65
N ILE A 37 16.96 4.74 -18.03
CA ILE A 37 16.26 3.45 -18.11
C ILE A 37 16.99 2.50 -19.08
N LEU A 38 17.36 2.98 -20.27
CA LEU A 38 18.08 2.15 -21.25
C LEU A 38 19.45 1.70 -20.75
N ARG A 39 20.18 2.60 -20.06
CA ARG A 39 21.47 2.26 -19.44
C ARG A 39 21.31 1.20 -18.35
N VAL A 40 20.31 1.36 -17.48
CA VAL A 40 20.01 0.41 -16.40
C VAL A 40 19.61 -0.94 -16.97
N ALA A 41 18.78 -0.98 -18.02
CA ALA A 41 18.41 -2.22 -18.69
C ALA A 41 19.63 -2.98 -19.23
N GLY A 42 20.54 -2.29 -19.94
CA GLY A 42 21.78 -2.91 -20.40
C GLY A 42 22.67 -3.43 -19.27
N GLU A 43 22.77 -2.68 -18.16
CA GLU A 43 23.54 -3.10 -16.98
C GLU A 43 22.91 -4.32 -16.28
N LEU A 44 21.57 -4.46 -16.31
CA LEU A 44 20.87 -5.66 -15.81
C LEU A 44 21.11 -6.88 -16.71
N GLU A 45 21.11 -6.71 -18.04
CA GLU A 45 21.45 -7.79 -18.99
C GLU A 45 22.89 -8.29 -18.81
N GLU A 46 23.84 -7.36 -18.65
CA GLU A 46 25.25 -7.70 -18.38
C GLU A 46 25.42 -8.50 -17.07
N ARG A 47 24.50 -8.34 -16.12
CA ARG A 47 24.49 -9.07 -14.84
C ARG A 47 23.76 -10.42 -14.91
N GLY A 48 23.14 -10.75 -16.04
CA GLY A 48 22.48 -12.04 -16.28
C GLY A 48 20.95 -11.98 -16.29
N GLY A 49 20.34 -10.82 -16.07
CA GLY A 49 18.89 -10.65 -16.18
C GLY A 49 18.41 -10.69 -17.65
N GLU A 50 17.29 -11.34 -17.92
CA GLU A 50 16.66 -11.34 -19.24
C GLU A 50 15.58 -10.24 -19.29
N ILE A 51 15.81 -9.17 -20.05
CA ILE A 51 14.80 -8.12 -20.24
C ILE A 51 13.68 -8.65 -21.12
N LEU A 52 12.50 -8.84 -20.52
CA LEU A 52 11.32 -9.31 -21.21
C LEU A 52 10.63 -8.18 -21.98
N GLU A 53 10.49 -7.01 -21.35
CA GLU A 53 9.84 -5.85 -21.97
C GLU A 53 10.31 -4.53 -21.33
N LEU A 54 10.60 -3.53 -22.16
CA LEU A 54 10.77 -2.15 -21.71
C LEU A 54 9.46 -1.39 -21.82
N PHE A 55 9.17 -0.55 -20.83
CA PHE A 55 7.93 0.23 -20.75
C PHE A 55 6.68 -0.66 -20.80
N LYS A 56 6.69 -1.73 -19.98
CA LYS A 56 5.56 -2.66 -19.84
C LYS A 56 4.29 -1.93 -19.42
N GLU A 57 3.25 -2.00 -20.25
CA GLU A 57 1.91 -1.56 -19.87
C GLU A 57 1.26 -2.59 -18.95
N ILE A 58 0.87 -2.16 -17.76
CA ILE A 58 0.13 -2.93 -16.77
C ILE A 58 -1.34 -2.52 -16.83
N ARG A 59 -2.22 -3.51 -16.88
CA ARG A 59 -3.68 -3.33 -16.86
C ARG A 59 -4.26 -4.01 -15.63
N SER A 60 -5.10 -3.28 -14.90
CA SER A 60 -5.83 -3.79 -13.75
C SER A 60 -7.21 -3.13 -13.64
N PRO A 61 -8.08 -3.59 -12.73
CA PRO A 61 -9.31 -2.88 -12.38
C PRO A 61 -9.05 -1.44 -11.91
N LEU A 62 -7.84 -1.16 -11.43
CA LEU A 62 -7.39 0.15 -11.01
C LEU A 62 -6.92 1.03 -12.20
N GLY A 63 -6.94 0.55 -13.42
CA GLY A 63 -6.62 1.32 -14.62
C GLY A 63 -5.35 0.85 -15.31
N ARG A 64 -4.62 1.78 -15.93
CA ARG A 64 -3.43 1.49 -16.72
C ARG A 64 -2.23 2.27 -16.20
N THR A 65 -1.09 1.60 -16.13
CA THR A 65 0.20 2.22 -15.81
C THR A 65 1.31 1.63 -16.65
N VAL A 66 2.46 2.28 -16.70
CA VAL A 66 3.67 1.79 -17.35
C VAL A 66 4.77 1.64 -16.30
N LEU A 67 5.38 0.46 -16.26
CA LEU A 67 6.60 0.20 -15.50
C LEU A 67 7.77 0.07 -16.47
N PRO A 68 8.93 0.69 -16.18
CA PRO A 68 9.91 0.97 -17.22
C PRO A 68 10.72 -0.27 -17.63
N ILE A 69 10.92 -1.23 -16.74
CA ILE A 69 11.68 -2.45 -17.03
C ILE A 69 10.94 -3.63 -16.42
N TYR A 70 10.65 -4.64 -17.25
CA TYR A 70 10.16 -5.96 -16.84
C TYR A 70 11.19 -7.01 -17.26
N LEU A 71 11.70 -7.78 -16.30
CA LEU A 71 12.76 -8.77 -16.53
C LEU A 71 12.51 -10.09 -15.79
N LEU A 72 13.25 -11.11 -16.20
CA LEU A 72 13.36 -12.41 -15.54
C LEU A 72 14.79 -12.60 -15.01
N GLU A 73 14.94 -12.95 -13.75
CA GLU A 73 16.22 -13.30 -13.12
C GLU A 73 15.98 -14.53 -12.24
N ASP A 74 16.77 -15.60 -12.42
CA ASP A 74 16.63 -16.86 -11.67
C ASP A 74 15.20 -17.43 -11.61
N GLU A 75 14.48 -17.41 -12.74
CA GLU A 75 13.06 -17.81 -12.89
C GLU A 75 12.05 -16.91 -12.14
N GLU A 76 12.50 -15.86 -11.45
CA GLU A 76 11.66 -14.88 -10.78
C GLU A 76 11.42 -13.64 -11.66
N ALA A 77 10.18 -13.17 -11.66
CA ALA A 77 9.76 -11.99 -12.42
C ALA A 77 9.97 -10.70 -11.61
N PHE A 78 10.64 -9.72 -12.21
CA PHE A 78 10.93 -8.43 -11.60
C PHE A 78 10.44 -7.25 -12.44
N PHE A 79 9.98 -6.22 -11.74
CA PHE A 79 9.86 -4.88 -12.29
C PHE A 79 10.89 -3.98 -11.65
N VAL A 80 11.57 -3.17 -12.46
CA VAL A 80 12.52 -2.18 -11.94
C VAL A 80 11.97 -0.79 -12.27
N GLU A 81 11.75 0.03 -11.24
CA GLU A 81 11.47 1.45 -11.39
C GLU A 81 12.77 2.25 -11.28
N VAL A 82 12.93 3.23 -12.17
CA VAL A 82 14.09 4.13 -12.19
C VAL A 82 13.63 5.55 -11.89
N ALA A 83 14.09 6.08 -10.76
CA ALA A 83 13.80 7.44 -10.30
C ALA A 83 15.08 8.30 -10.34
N THR A 84 15.10 9.28 -11.25
CA THR A 84 16.25 10.19 -11.42
C THR A 84 16.09 11.51 -10.67
N GLY A 85 14.87 11.92 -10.32
CA GLY A 85 14.59 13.13 -9.54
C GLY A 85 14.30 12.85 -8.06
N PRO A 86 14.23 13.88 -7.21
CA PRO A 86 13.87 13.75 -5.80
C PRO A 86 12.42 13.29 -5.63
N TRP A 87 12.13 12.70 -4.47
CA TRP A 87 10.78 12.31 -4.08
C TRP A 87 10.04 13.49 -3.46
N ASP A 88 8.90 13.84 -4.06
CA ASP A 88 7.89 14.69 -3.45
C ASP A 88 6.60 13.87 -3.22
N GLU A 89 5.65 14.42 -2.46
CA GLU A 89 4.39 13.74 -2.11
C GLU A 89 3.64 13.23 -3.35
N ARG A 90 3.70 14.01 -4.44
CA ARG A 90 3.07 13.65 -5.71
C ARG A 90 3.76 12.44 -6.35
N GLY A 91 5.08 12.44 -6.45
CA GLY A 91 5.86 11.36 -7.02
C GLY A 91 5.73 10.06 -6.21
N GLU A 92 5.67 10.17 -4.88
CA GLU A 92 5.37 9.04 -4.00
C GLU A 92 3.99 8.45 -4.28
N LEU A 93 2.96 9.29 -4.32
CA LEU A 93 1.59 8.84 -4.57
C LEU A 93 1.44 8.26 -5.98
N GLU A 94 2.06 8.88 -6.99
CA GLU A 94 2.08 8.38 -8.35
C GLU A 94 2.72 6.99 -8.39
N PHE A 95 3.89 6.79 -7.78
CA PHE A 95 4.55 5.47 -7.75
C PHE A 95 3.76 4.42 -6.97
N ALA A 96 3.25 4.75 -5.78
CA ALA A 96 2.37 3.87 -5.02
C ALA A 96 1.12 3.47 -5.83
N GLY A 97 0.57 4.39 -6.63
CA GLY A 97 -0.54 4.11 -7.54
C GLY A 97 -0.20 3.09 -8.63
N ARG A 98 1.06 3.09 -9.10
CA ARG A 98 1.57 2.08 -10.05
C ARG A 98 1.76 0.72 -9.38
N LEU A 99 2.26 0.70 -8.15
CA LEU A 99 2.36 -0.53 -7.34
C LEU A 99 0.98 -1.14 -7.10
N ALA A 100 -0.01 -0.34 -6.69
CA ALA A 100 -1.38 -0.81 -6.49
C ALA A 100 -1.95 -1.42 -7.79
N ALA A 101 -1.72 -0.77 -8.93
CA ALA A 101 -2.14 -1.29 -10.22
C ALA A 101 -1.42 -2.61 -10.60
N LEU A 102 -0.13 -2.75 -10.26
CA LEU A 102 0.64 -3.97 -10.46
C LEU A 102 0.10 -5.12 -9.58
N ARG A 103 -0.12 -4.88 -8.29
CA ARG A 103 -0.65 -5.88 -7.34
C ARG A 103 -2.05 -6.37 -7.69
N ASN A 104 -2.81 -5.58 -8.44
CA ASN A 104 -4.14 -5.94 -8.94
C ASN A 104 -4.12 -6.41 -10.42
N SER A 105 -2.99 -6.91 -10.92
CA SER A 105 -2.82 -7.38 -12.31
C SER A 105 -2.39 -8.84 -12.37
N GLU A 106 -2.20 -9.38 -13.59
CA GLU A 106 -1.62 -10.72 -13.80
C GLU A 106 -0.18 -10.87 -13.26
N HIS A 107 0.48 -9.75 -12.96
CA HIS A 107 1.84 -9.69 -12.42
C HIS A 107 1.87 -9.41 -10.91
N ALA A 108 0.81 -9.75 -10.18
CA ALA A 108 0.65 -9.40 -8.76
C ALA A 108 1.83 -9.85 -7.88
N GLU A 109 2.41 -11.02 -8.19
CA GLU A 109 3.48 -11.66 -7.43
C GLU A 109 4.90 -11.20 -7.84
N ALA A 110 5.03 -10.39 -8.89
CA ALA A 110 6.34 -9.95 -9.37
C ALA A 110 7.04 -9.06 -8.32
N ARG A 111 8.34 -9.24 -8.13
CA ARG A 111 9.13 -8.36 -7.26
C ARG A 111 9.28 -6.98 -7.88
N VAL A 112 9.45 -5.96 -7.05
CA VAL A 112 9.66 -4.59 -7.51
C VAL A 112 10.90 -4.00 -6.87
N ASP A 113 11.86 -3.64 -7.70
CA ASP A 113 13.05 -2.93 -7.29
C ASP A 113 12.93 -1.45 -7.64
N LEU A 114 13.30 -0.60 -6.69
CA LEU A 114 13.30 0.84 -6.86
C LEU A 114 14.73 1.38 -6.88
N LEU A 115 15.24 1.65 -8.07
CA LEU A 115 16.55 2.27 -8.27
C LEU A 115 16.39 3.78 -8.32
N SER A 116 16.87 4.48 -7.29
CA SER A 116 16.73 5.92 -7.18
C SER A 116 18.07 6.63 -7.03
N ALA A 117 18.20 7.80 -7.66
CA ALA A 117 19.32 8.72 -7.45
C ALA A 117 19.27 9.43 -6.07
N TYR A 118 18.10 9.44 -5.44
CA TYR A 118 17.84 10.08 -4.16
C TYR A 118 17.43 9.04 -3.12
N PRO A 119 17.53 9.35 -1.81
CA PRO A 119 17.04 8.45 -0.77
C PRO A 119 15.58 8.10 -0.99
N VAL A 120 15.30 6.80 -1.12
CA VAL A 120 13.93 6.29 -1.24
C VAL A 120 13.22 6.47 0.11
N PRO A 121 11.99 7.03 0.14
CA PRO A 121 11.16 7.06 1.34
C PRO A 121 10.86 5.65 1.87
N ASP A 122 10.92 5.45 3.19
CA ASP A 122 10.69 4.14 3.81
C ASP A 122 9.31 3.56 3.47
N LYS A 123 8.30 4.43 3.40
CA LYS A 123 6.96 4.10 2.91
C LYS A 123 6.98 3.44 1.54
N LEU A 124 7.77 3.94 0.59
CA LEU A 124 7.85 3.33 -0.75
C LEU A 124 8.59 2.01 -0.73
N ARG A 125 9.66 1.87 0.06
CA ARG A 125 10.36 0.59 0.23
C ARG A 125 9.42 -0.48 0.78
N PHE A 126 8.66 -0.13 1.81
CA PHE A 126 7.65 -0.98 2.41
C PHE A 126 6.58 -1.41 1.37
N LEU A 127 6.02 -0.46 0.61
CA LEU A 127 4.98 -0.74 -0.37
C LEU A 127 5.47 -1.55 -1.59
N CYS A 128 6.77 -1.56 -1.90
CA CYS A 128 7.31 -2.45 -2.93
C CYS A 128 7.24 -3.94 -2.53
N GLY A 129 7.17 -4.23 -1.22
CA GLY A 129 7.10 -5.57 -0.68
C GLY A 129 5.82 -6.34 -1.05
N LEU A 130 5.80 -7.60 -0.62
CA LEU A 130 4.67 -8.53 -0.77
C LEU A 130 4.05 -8.90 0.60
N SER A 131 4.39 -8.18 1.66
CA SER A 131 3.80 -8.44 2.98
C SER A 131 2.29 -8.17 2.95
N PRO A 132 1.48 -8.94 3.70
CA PRO A 132 0.03 -8.72 3.76
C PRO A 132 -0.35 -7.26 4.05
N SER A 133 0.40 -6.59 4.92
CA SER A 133 0.19 -5.20 5.31
C SER A 133 0.49 -4.22 4.18
N ALA A 134 1.54 -4.45 3.38
CA ALA A 134 1.82 -3.64 2.20
C ALA A 134 0.69 -3.78 1.16
N LEU A 135 0.23 -5.01 0.92
CA LEU A 135 -0.86 -5.29 -0.03
C LEU A 135 -2.18 -4.66 0.41
N LEU A 136 -2.54 -4.79 1.70
CA LEU A 136 -3.71 -4.14 2.29
C LEU A 136 -3.67 -2.62 2.08
N GLN A 137 -2.53 -1.98 2.38
CA GLN A 137 -2.39 -0.54 2.24
C GLN A 137 -2.41 -0.06 0.78
N LEU A 138 -1.89 -0.86 -0.17
CA LEU A 138 -1.98 -0.57 -1.60
C LEU A 138 -3.42 -0.63 -2.12
N ASP A 139 -4.22 -1.60 -1.67
CA ASP A 139 -5.64 -1.71 -2.03
C ASP A 139 -6.46 -0.54 -1.47
N LEU A 140 -6.02 0.06 -0.35
CA LEU A 140 -6.66 1.21 0.28
C LEU A 140 -6.11 2.57 -0.21
N LEU A 141 -5.13 2.59 -1.10
CA LEU A 141 -4.47 3.83 -1.55
C LEU A 141 -5.45 4.83 -2.20
N ARG A 142 -6.57 4.32 -2.75
CA ARG A 142 -7.59 5.11 -3.45
C ARG A 142 -8.84 5.38 -2.62
N VAL A 143 -8.79 5.12 -1.32
CA VAL A 143 -9.85 5.51 -0.41
C VAL A 143 -10.16 7.00 -0.58
N ARG A 144 -11.45 7.28 -0.80
CA ARG A 144 -11.97 8.64 -0.96
C ARG A 144 -12.65 9.07 0.33
N ILE A 145 -11.87 9.69 1.20
CA ILE A 145 -12.35 10.10 2.52
C ILE A 145 -13.47 11.14 2.43
N ASP A 146 -13.56 11.91 1.33
CA ASP A 146 -14.67 12.82 1.03
C ASP A 146 -16.00 12.10 0.74
N ARG A 147 -15.99 10.77 0.66
CA ARG A 147 -17.16 9.89 0.52
C ARG A 147 -17.11 8.80 1.60
N PRO A 148 -17.37 9.15 2.86
CA PRO A 148 -17.05 8.29 3.99
C PRO A 148 -17.78 6.95 3.97
N GLU A 149 -19.02 6.88 3.49
CA GLU A 149 -19.74 5.60 3.36
C GLU A 149 -19.10 4.67 2.32
N GLU A 150 -18.63 5.23 1.19
CA GLU A 150 -17.91 4.47 0.16
C GLU A 150 -16.54 4.01 0.69
N ALA A 151 -15.82 4.89 1.40
CA ALA A 151 -14.53 4.59 2.01
C ALA A 151 -14.63 3.46 3.05
N ALA A 152 -15.64 3.54 3.92
CA ALA A 152 -15.93 2.52 4.93
C ALA A 152 -16.28 1.17 4.29
N GLY A 153 -17.10 1.19 3.23
CA GLY A 153 -17.45 -0.01 2.45
C GLY A 153 -16.23 -0.65 1.79
N LEU A 154 -15.35 0.17 1.21
CA LEU A 154 -14.11 -0.29 0.61
C LEU A 154 -13.17 -0.91 1.64
N PHE A 155 -12.96 -0.25 2.79
CA PHE A 155 -12.15 -0.81 3.88
C PHE A 155 -12.71 -2.17 4.32
N ARG A 156 -14.01 -2.23 4.62
CA ARG A 156 -14.68 -3.47 5.03
C ARG A 156 -14.44 -4.59 4.02
N GLU A 157 -14.63 -4.33 2.72
CA GLU A 157 -14.46 -5.33 1.67
C GLU A 157 -13.01 -5.80 1.54
N VAL A 158 -12.06 -4.86 1.47
CA VAL A 158 -10.63 -5.15 1.32
C VAL A 158 -10.12 -5.90 2.54
N ALA A 159 -10.38 -5.39 3.74
CA ALA A 159 -9.97 -6.01 4.99
C ALA A 159 -10.55 -7.43 5.15
N SER A 160 -11.84 -7.61 4.84
CA SER A 160 -12.48 -8.93 4.83
C SER A 160 -11.76 -9.93 3.94
N ARG A 161 -11.36 -9.49 2.73
CA ARG A 161 -10.63 -10.31 1.77
C ARG A 161 -9.23 -10.68 2.24
N HIS A 162 -8.49 -9.71 2.77
CA HIS A 162 -7.11 -9.89 3.24
C HIS A 162 -7.03 -10.78 4.48
N TRP A 163 -7.99 -10.65 5.39
CA TRP A 163 -8.00 -11.41 6.65
C TRP A 163 -8.86 -12.68 6.59
N GLY A 164 -9.61 -12.91 5.51
CA GLY A 164 -10.48 -14.07 5.36
C GLY A 164 -11.65 -14.10 6.34
N VAL A 165 -12.13 -12.92 6.76
CA VAL A 165 -13.25 -12.73 7.71
C VAL A 165 -14.37 -11.94 7.05
N ASP A 166 -15.62 -12.14 7.44
CA ASP A 166 -16.75 -11.35 6.93
C ASP A 166 -17.05 -10.21 7.91
N LEU A 167 -16.43 -9.05 7.70
CA LEU A 167 -16.66 -7.87 8.52
C LEU A 167 -18.01 -7.24 8.19
N ASP A 168 -18.72 -6.81 9.23
CA ASP A 168 -19.91 -5.96 9.12
C ASP A 168 -19.75 -4.71 9.99
N PHE A 169 -20.72 -3.81 9.92
CA PHE A 169 -20.77 -2.57 10.69
C PHE A 169 -21.38 -2.75 12.09
N GLY A 170 -21.22 -3.93 12.68
CA GLY A 170 -21.56 -4.17 14.09
C GLY A 170 -20.41 -3.74 15.00
N PRO A 171 -20.68 -3.15 16.18
CA PRO A 171 -19.63 -2.72 17.11
C PRO A 171 -18.77 -3.89 17.60
N ASP A 172 -19.32 -5.10 17.67
CA ASP A 172 -18.62 -6.32 18.09
C ASP A 172 -17.44 -6.72 17.17
N TYR A 173 -17.35 -6.14 15.96
CA TYR A 173 -16.22 -6.37 15.05
C TYR A 173 -15.00 -5.51 15.36
N LEU A 174 -15.15 -4.40 16.09
CA LEU A 174 -14.03 -3.48 16.34
C LEU A 174 -12.86 -4.14 17.10
N PRO A 175 -13.07 -4.96 18.16
CA PRO A 175 -11.96 -5.66 18.81
C PRO A 175 -11.18 -6.56 17.85
N LEU A 176 -11.88 -7.30 16.98
CA LEU A 176 -11.24 -8.15 15.97
C LEU A 176 -10.43 -7.31 14.97
N VAL A 177 -10.96 -6.17 14.53
CA VAL A 177 -10.27 -5.26 13.61
C VAL A 177 -9.00 -4.69 14.27
N GLU A 178 -9.06 -4.31 15.55
CA GLU A 178 -7.88 -3.85 16.30
C GLU A 178 -6.79 -4.92 16.40
N ASP A 179 -7.16 -6.15 16.74
CA ASP A 179 -6.22 -7.27 16.83
C ASP A 179 -5.54 -7.54 15.48
N LEU A 180 -6.32 -7.55 14.40
CA LEU A 180 -5.81 -7.80 13.04
C LEU A 180 -4.92 -6.66 12.53
N LEU A 181 -5.28 -5.41 12.81
CA LEU A 181 -4.43 -4.25 12.49
C LEU A 181 -3.14 -4.26 13.30
N THR A 182 -3.23 -4.60 14.59
CA THR A 182 -2.04 -4.69 15.46
C THR A 182 -1.09 -5.75 14.94
N ALA A 183 -1.59 -6.96 14.69
CA ALA A 183 -0.80 -8.06 14.14
C ALA A 183 -0.21 -7.75 12.76
N ALA A 184 -0.92 -7.00 11.92
CA ALA A 184 -0.43 -6.60 10.60
C ALA A 184 0.65 -5.51 10.67
N LEU A 185 0.54 -4.57 11.61
CA LEU A 185 1.43 -3.40 11.66
C LEU A 185 2.61 -3.55 12.62
N HIS A 186 2.53 -4.50 13.55
CA HIS A 186 3.56 -4.79 14.54
C HIS A 186 4.07 -6.22 14.31
N ASP A 187 4.83 -6.39 13.24
CA ASP A 187 5.59 -7.62 13.04
C ASP A 187 6.78 -7.61 14.01
N GLU A 188 6.88 -8.61 14.88
CA GLU A 188 7.91 -8.68 15.93
C GLU A 188 9.33 -8.82 15.35
N GLU A 189 9.45 -9.16 14.06
CA GLU A 189 10.74 -9.33 13.37
C GLU A 189 11.34 -8.02 12.81
N ASP A 190 10.57 -6.93 12.74
CA ASP A 190 11.04 -5.62 12.26
C ASP A 190 11.16 -4.61 13.41
N GLU A 191 12.38 -4.15 13.70
CA GLU A 191 12.62 -3.14 14.76
C GLU A 191 12.01 -1.77 14.40
N GLY A 192 11.55 -1.58 13.16
CA GLY A 192 10.92 -0.36 12.66
C GLY A 192 9.40 -0.38 12.73
N LYS A 193 8.79 0.78 13.00
CA LYS A 193 7.33 0.96 12.91
C LYS A 193 6.89 0.90 11.44
N THR A 194 5.97 -0.03 11.13
CA THR A 194 5.36 -0.15 9.79
C THR A 194 4.79 1.21 9.34
N PRO A 195 5.17 1.73 8.16
CA PRO A 195 4.61 2.97 7.64
C PRO A 195 3.09 2.87 7.45
N VAL A 196 2.36 3.90 7.89
CA VAL A 196 0.90 4.00 7.77
C VAL A 196 0.54 4.99 6.67
N THR A 197 -0.27 4.56 5.71
CA THR A 197 -0.81 5.39 4.62
C THR A 197 -2.08 6.13 5.06
N ASP A 198 -2.33 7.31 4.48
CA ASP A 198 -3.59 8.03 4.70
C ASP A 198 -4.81 7.25 4.18
N GLY A 199 -4.61 6.37 3.19
CA GLY A 199 -5.65 5.45 2.73
C GLY A 199 -6.10 4.47 3.83
N LEU A 200 -5.15 3.90 4.58
CA LEU A 200 -5.47 3.05 5.73
C LEU A 200 -6.16 3.85 6.84
N VAL A 201 -5.63 5.02 7.20
CA VAL A 201 -6.23 5.90 8.21
C VAL A 201 -7.65 6.27 7.85
N GLY A 202 -7.88 6.76 6.63
CA GLY A 202 -9.19 7.13 6.13
C GLY A 202 -10.15 5.94 6.06
N GLY A 203 -9.67 4.78 5.62
CA GLY A 203 -10.48 3.55 5.54
C GLY A 203 -10.96 3.09 6.92
N VAL A 204 -10.05 2.97 7.88
CA VAL A 204 -10.37 2.59 9.27
C VAL A 204 -11.26 3.63 9.94
N GLY A 205 -10.95 4.92 9.77
CA GLY A 205 -11.74 6.01 10.35
C GLY A 205 -13.17 6.06 9.80
N CYS A 206 -13.34 5.94 8.48
CA CYS A 206 -14.67 5.85 7.89
C CYS A 206 -15.41 4.59 8.34
N PHE A 207 -14.72 3.45 8.48
CA PHE A 207 -15.32 2.22 9.01
C PHE A 207 -15.83 2.38 10.45
N LEU A 208 -15.01 2.94 11.35
CA LEU A 208 -15.39 3.30 12.72
C LEU A 208 -16.61 4.24 12.73
N GLY A 209 -16.57 5.30 11.93
CA GLY A 209 -17.67 6.25 11.86
C GLY A 209 -18.96 5.63 11.32
N GLU A 210 -18.89 4.71 10.35
CA GLU A 210 -20.07 3.97 9.88
C GLU A 210 -20.64 3.05 10.95
N ILE A 211 -19.80 2.39 11.76
CA ILE A 211 -20.26 1.60 12.91
C ILE A 211 -21.04 2.50 13.87
N ILE A 212 -20.47 3.63 14.29
CA ILE A 212 -21.15 4.54 15.21
C ILE A 212 -22.45 5.06 14.57
N ARG A 213 -22.39 5.56 13.33
CA ARG A 213 -23.52 6.18 12.64
C ARG A 213 -24.71 5.22 12.49
N ARG A 214 -24.44 3.94 12.20
CA ARG A 214 -25.50 2.92 12.02
C ARG A 214 -26.10 2.43 13.33
N ASN A 215 -25.31 2.40 14.40
CA ASN A 215 -25.74 1.84 15.69
C ASN A 215 -26.22 2.91 16.68
N ALA A 216 -26.00 4.20 16.41
CA ALA A 216 -26.44 5.29 17.27
C ALA A 216 -27.97 5.47 17.38
N GLY A 217 -28.78 4.82 16.51
CA GLY A 217 -30.25 4.89 16.57
C GLY A 217 -30.92 6.25 16.31
N LEU A 218 -30.14 7.34 16.16
CA LEU A 218 -30.61 8.73 16.32
C LEU A 218 -30.41 9.64 15.09
N GLY A 219 -30.45 9.08 13.89
CA GLY A 219 -30.32 9.89 12.66
C GLY A 219 -28.92 10.48 12.47
N ALA A 220 -27.89 9.82 13.00
CA ALA A 220 -26.50 10.20 12.85
C ALA A 220 -26.14 10.38 11.36
N ALA A 221 -25.33 11.40 11.06
CA ALA A 221 -25.02 11.79 9.70
C ALA A 221 -23.55 12.16 9.55
N TRP A 222 -22.98 11.86 8.38
CA TRP A 222 -21.68 12.38 8.01
C TRP A 222 -21.76 13.87 7.68
N ARG A 223 -20.74 14.61 8.11
CA ARG A 223 -20.50 15.99 7.73
C ARG A 223 -19.13 16.15 7.09
N PRO A 224 -18.95 17.17 6.24
CA PRO A 224 -17.63 17.53 5.74
C PRO A 224 -16.63 17.78 6.88
N PRO A 225 -15.31 17.75 6.60
CA PRO A 225 -14.29 18.01 7.59
C PRO A 225 -14.47 19.36 8.29
N GLU A 226 -14.24 19.37 9.60
CA GLU A 226 -14.21 20.58 10.42
C GLU A 226 -12.77 21.07 10.64
N THR A 227 -12.60 22.25 11.25
CA THR A 227 -11.26 22.85 11.46
C THR A 227 -10.44 22.17 12.54
N TRP A 228 -11.04 21.27 13.32
CA TRP A 228 -10.42 20.63 14.49
C TRP A 228 -10.17 19.13 14.30
N GLY A 229 -10.68 18.52 13.21
CA GLY A 229 -10.58 17.08 12.95
C GLY A 229 -9.71 16.74 11.74
N GLU A 230 -9.42 15.45 11.60
CA GLU A 230 -8.55 14.89 10.55
C GLU A 230 -9.30 14.50 9.26
N GLY A 231 -10.63 14.59 9.27
CA GLY A 231 -11.46 14.21 8.14
C GLY A 231 -12.94 14.51 8.37
N PRO A 232 -13.85 13.87 7.59
CA PRO A 232 -15.28 13.96 7.82
C PRO A 232 -15.63 13.55 9.24
N VAL A 233 -16.63 14.24 9.81
CA VAL A 233 -17.09 13.98 11.18
C VAL A 233 -18.45 13.27 11.15
N VAL A 234 -18.72 12.46 12.18
CA VAL A 234 -20.05 11.92 12.42
C VAL A 234 -20.76 12.84 13.41
N GLU A 235 -21.83 13.48 12.96
CA GLU A 235 -22.71 14.30 13.79
C GLU A 235 -23.87 13.44 14.29
N VAL A 236 -24.08 13.44 15.60
CA VAL A 236 -25.22 12.77 16.23
C VAL A 236 -25.67 13.59 17.45
N ARG A 237 -26.93 14.02 17.44
CA ARG A 237 -27.45 15.03 18.39
C ARG A 237 -26.57 16.29 18.40
N ASP A 238 -25.95 16.61 19.54
CA ASP A 238 -25.05 17.74 19.78
C ASP A 238 -23.57 17.32 19.83
N LEU A 239 -23.27 16.05 19.51
CA LEU A 239 -21.92 15.53 19.41
C LEU A 239 -21.43 15.56 17.95
N ALA A 240 -20.20 16.02 17.76
CA ALA A 240 -19.43 15.87 16.54
C ALA A 240 -18.21 15.01 16.83
N LEU A 241 -18.10 13.89 16.12
CA LEU A 241 -17.11 12.85 16.37
C LEU A 241 -16.08 12.85 15.24
N ASP A 242 -14.79 12.76 15.55
CA ASP A 242 -13.70 12.62 14.57
C ASP A 242 -13.18 11.17 14.54
N PRO A 243 -13.86 10.26 13.81
CA PRO A 243 -13.44 8.87 13.76
C PRO A 243 -12.14 8.70 12.95
N VAL A 244 -11.81 9.64 12.04
CA VAL A 244 -10.56 9.60 11.26
C VAL A 244 -9.37 9.94 12.15
N GLY A 245 -9.49 10.98 12.96
CA GLY A 245 -8.48 11.32 13.96
C GLY A 245 -8.29 10.20 14.97
N LYS A 246 -9.38 9.59 15.43
CA LYS A 246 -9.30 8.42 16.33
C LYS A 246 -8.58 7.23 15.68
N ALA A 247 -8.87 6.93 14.41
CA ALA A 247 -8.16 5.89 13.66
C ALA A 247 -6.67 6.21 13.49
N ARG A 248 -6.32 7.48 13.22
CA ARG A 248 -4.91 7.90 13.15
C ARG A 248 -4.19 7.71 14.48
N ALA A 249 -4.84 8.04 15.60
CA ALA A 249 -4.30 7.84 16.94
C ALA A 249 -4.03 6.35 17.20
N PHE A 250 -5.02 5.48 16.94
CA PHE A 250 -4.86 4.02 17.07
C PHE A 250 -3.71 3.46 16.22
N LEU A 251 -3.66 3.80 14.92
CA LEU A 251 -2.64 3.30 14.01
C LEU A 251 -1.23 3.80 14.37
N ASN A 252 -1.13 4.89 15.13
CA ASN A 252 0.15 5.47 15.51
C ASN A 252 0.64 5.11 16.90
N GLU A 253 -0.28 5.05 17.86
CA GLU A 253 0.00 4.93 19.28
C GLU A 253 -0.32 3.52 19.78
N GLY A 254 -1.17 2.78 19.05
CA GLY A 254 -1.48 1.39 19.34
C GLY A 254 -2.72 1.23 20.22
N PRO A 255 -2.79 0.12 20.99
CA PRO A 255 -3.99 -0.27 21.73
C PRO A 255 -4.47 0.72 22.80
N GLU A 256 -3.60 1.62 23.30
CA GLU A 256 -4.04 2.70 24.21
C GLU A 256 -5.10 3.60 23.55
N GLU A 257 -5.06 3.72 22.23
CA GLU A 257 -5.99 4.50 21.42
C GLU A 257 -7.12 3.64 20.84
N SER A 258 -7.64 2.68 21.62
CA SER A 258 -8.71 1.75 21.19
C SER A 258 -9.93 2.43 20.53
N LEU A 259 -10.22 2.01 19.31
CA LEU A 259 -11.42 2.23 18.50
C LEU A 259 -12.65 1.55 19.11
N ALA A 260 -12.51 0.31 19.59
CA ALA A 260 -13.59 -0.47 20.18
C ALA A 260 -14.11 0.20 21.46
N PHE A 261 -13.20 0.59 22.36
CA PHE A 261 -13.55 1.35 23.55
C PHE A 261 -14.23 2.67 23.19
N TYR A 262 -13.69 3.41 22.22
CA TYR A 262 -14.25 4.68 21.78
C TYR A 262 -15.67 4.54 21.24
N ALA A 263 -15.92 3.56 20.36
CA ALA A 263 -17.25 3.33 19.81
C ALA A 263 -18.27 2.94 20.88
N THR A 264 -17.91 2.01 21.77
CA THR A 264 -18.78 1.59 22.88
C THR A 264 -19.10 2.76 23.79
N TYR A 265 -18.09 3.54 24.19
CA TYR A 265 -18.29 4.72 25.03
C TYR A 265 -19.24 5.74 24.41
N VAL A 266 -19.09 6.01 23.10
CA VAL A 266 -19.96 6.93 22.37
C VAL A 266 -21.40 6.39 22.29
N LEU A 267 -21.57 5.10 21.98
CA LEU A 267 -22.89 4.49 21.87
C LEU A 267 -23.61 4.45 23.22
N ASP A 268 -22.92 4.10 24.30
CA ASP A 268 -23.46 4.12 25.66
C ASP A 268 -23.91 5.53 26.07
N LEU A 269 -23.09 6.55 25.78
CA LEU A 269 -23.45 7.96 26.05
C LEU A 269 -24.74 8.36 25.33
N LEU A 270 -24.92 7.92 24.07
CA LEU A 270 -26.11 8.23 23.28
C LEU A 270 -27.37 7.51 23.78
N ASP A 271 -27.21 6.30 24.31
CA ASP A 271 -28.31 5.53 24.90
C ASP A 271 -28.75 6.13 26.26
N GLU A 272 -27.80 6.56 27.09
CA GLU A 272 -28.10 7.22 28.38
C GLU A 272 -28.83 8.56 28.23
N GLU A 273 -28.54 9.29 27.15
CA GLU A 273 -29.17 10.57 26.81
C GLU A 273 -30.51 10.44 26.04
N GLY A 274 -31.21 9.30 26.15
CA GLY A 274 -32.54 9.07 25.58
C GLY A 274 -33.52 10.26 25.74
N PRO A 275 -34.52 10.41 24.84
CA PRO A 275 -35.18 11.67 24.56
C PRO A 275 -35.64 12.35 25.86
N SER A 276 -35.06 13.53 26.13
CA SER A 276 -35.57 14.43 27.15
C SER A 276 -37.06 14.60 26.89
N GLU A 277 -37.89 14.02 27.78
CA GLU A 277 -39.31 14.34 27.83
C GLU A 277 -39.39 15.86 27.88
N ALA A 278 -39.95 16.44 26.82
CA ALA A 278 -40.31 17.84 26.78
C ALA A 278 -41.12 18.14 28.04
N ARG A 279 -40.47 18.79 29.01
CA ARG A 279 -41.14 19.34 30.17
C ARG A 279 -42.07 20.44 29.68
N THR A 280 -43.34 20.07 29.60
CA THR A 280 -44.59 20.87 29.73
C THR A 280 -44.73 22.15 28.92
#